data_AF-G2KT52-F1
#
_entry.id   AF-G2KT52-F1
#
_cell.length_a   1.000
_cell.length_b   1.000
_cell.length_c   1.000
_cell.angle_alpha   90.00
_cell.angle_beta   90.00
_cell.angle_gamma   90.00
#
_symmetry.space_group_name_H-M   'P 1'
#
loop_
_entity.id
_entity.type
_entity.pdbx_description
1 polymer ?
#
loop_
_entity_poly.entity_id
_entity_poly.type
_entity_poly.pdbx_seq_one_letter_code
_entity_poly.pdbx_strand_id
1 'polypeptide(L)'
;MRPQFLLILACGCFAFAETALAACANPAGIGGDIVWNSTTNTPAYCDNYVWIGFPKGNMVTPTCTAPAGVQGQIMYNSTSHVLQYCDGTAWYAAGAPGDGGAGCTGPVGTAGDLVYNTTHSALQYCEGDQWIKIGQTPPCDSTPIEYTTPGSATYSVPYNCEQITIHAYGAGGGGALNNVSRGAGGGGGASAVVRVSDITLLAVAGGGGGGGGTEGKNYSNSRGGGGGYATATVTVTPGANFSVFVGGGGISPNLDTGGNGGITSPYNGGRGGNRRANGTAATYGGAGGGGSENNGANSTWGGAGGRGDDGGSCGSSTNGGACSNQHGGGGGGYSISGGTVILGGNGGAGGGLAANGGPGNGVQGGTAGAGKIVIIPGDAP
;
A
#
# COMPACT_ATOMS: atom_id res chain seq x y z
N MET A 1 1.02 -10.08 -78.38
CA MET A 1 -0.04 -10.47 -77.42
C MET A 1 0.64 -11.17 -76.26
N ARG A 2 0.69 -10.55 -75.07
CA ARG A 2 1.28 -11.13 -73.86
C ARG A 2 0.15 -11.33 -72.84
N PRO A 3 -0.01 -12.50 -72.21
CA PRO A 3 -1.04 -12.70 -71.21
C PRO A 3 -0.59 -12.08 -69.88
N GLN A 4 -1.44 -11.24 -69.29
CA GLN A 4 -1.28 -10.77 -67.92
C GLN A 4 -1.82 -11.86 -66.98
N PHE A 5 -0.94 -12.42 -66.15
CA PHE A 5 -1.31 -13.30 -65.05
C PHE A 5 -1.79 -12.44 -63.86
N LEU A 6 -3.09 -12.54 -63.57
CA LEU A 6 -3.73 -11.94 -62.40
C LEU A 6 -3.50 -12.85 -61.19
N LEU A 7 -2.62 -12.46 -60.29
CA LEU A 7 -2.37 -13.15 -59.02
C LEU A 7 -3.37 -12.64 -57.97
N ILE A 8 -4.39 -13.43 -57.68
CA ILE A 8 -5.35 -13.17 -56.60
C ILE A 8 -4.70 -13.57 -55.27
N LEU A 9 -4.19 -12.59 -54.53
CA LEU A 9 -3.73 -12.79 -53.16
C LEU A 9 -4.94 -12.87 -52.23
N ALA A 10 -5.39 -14.09 -51.94
CA ALA A 10 -6.41 -14.33 -50.92
C ALA A 10 -5.81 -13.99 -49.54
N CYS A 11 -6.09 -12.79 -49.05
CA CYS A 11 -5.81 -12.38 -47.68
C CYS A 11 -6.79 -13.13 -46.77
N GLY A 12 -6.37 -14.28 -46.25
CA GLY A 12 -7.12 -15.05 -45.27
C GLY A 12 -7.19 -14.30 -43.94
N CYS A 13 -8.28 -13.57 -43.70
CA CYS A 13 -8.64 -13.08 -42.37
C CYS A 13 -8.95 -14.29 -41.46
N PHE A 14 -7.94 -14.78 -40.75
CA PHE A 14 -8.15 -15.62 -39.57
C PHE A 14 -8.69 -14.70 -38.45
N ALA A 15 -10.01 -14.62 -38.35
CA ALA A 15 -10.66 -14.04 -37.18
C ALA A 15 -10.45 -15.00 -36.00
N PHE A 16 -9.51 -14.69 -35.12
CA PHE A 16 -9.45 -15.31 -33.82
C PHE A 16 -10.71 -14.89 -33.06
N ALA A 17 -11.61 -15.83 -32.79
CA ALA A 17 -12.72 -15.59 -31.87
C ALA A 17 -12.11 -15.35 -30.49
N GLU A 18 -12.00 -14.07 -30.09
CA GLU A 18 -11.73 -13.74 -28.70
C GLU A 18 -12.91 -14.26 -27.89
N THR A 19 -12.67 -15.28 -27.08
CA THR A 19 -13.65 -15.77 -26.13
C THR A 19 -14.03 -14.60 -25.24
N ALA A 20 -15.25 -14.08 -25.39
CA ALA A 20 -15.78 -13.06 -24.49
C ALA A 20 -15.85 -13.69 -23.09
N LEU A 21 -14.79 -13.49 -22.30
CA LEU A 21 -14.74 -13.94 -20.93
C LEU A 21 -15.86 -13.22 -20.20
N ALA A 22 -16.74 -13.99 -19.57
CA ALA A 22 -17.74 -13.43 -18.67
C ALA A 22 -16.99 -12.63 -17.61
N ALA A 23 -17.28 -11.34 -17.58
CA ALA A 23 -16.64 -10.37 -16.70
C ALA A 23 -17.06 -10.64 -15.24
N CYS A 24 -18.35 -10.93 -15.04
CA CYS A 24 -18.91 -11.34 -13.76
C CYS A 24 -19.25 -12.83 -13.79
N ALA A 25 -19.02 -13.54 -12.69
CA ALA A 25 -19.29 -14.97 -12.56
C ALA A 25 -20.55 -15.25 -11.72
N ASN A 26 -21.29 -16.30 -12.08
CA ASN A 26 -22.46 -16.87 -11.37
C ASN A 26 -23.54 -15.85 -10.95
N PRO A 27 -24.42 -15.41 -11.87
CA PRO A 27 -24.47 -15.80 -13.29
C PRO A 27 -23.33 -15.16 -14.10
N ALA A 28 -22.95 -15.82 -15.20
CA ALA A 28 -22.02 -15.23 -16.17
C ALA A 28 -22.67 -13.98 -16.79
N GLY A 29 -21.98 -12.84 -16.74
CA GLY A 29 -22.45 -11.58 -17.31
C GLY A 29 -21.31 -10.73 -17.88
N ILE A 30 -21.66 -9.84 -18.81
CA ILE A 30 -20.77 -8.80 -19.35
C ILE A 30 -21.11 -7.44 -18.71
N GLY A 31 -20.20 -6.47 -18.83
CA GLY A 31 -20.40 -5.13 -18.29
C GLY A 31 -21.75 -4.51 -18.69
N GLY A 32 -22.51 -4.05 -17.70
CA GLY A 32 -23.82 -3.46 -17.87
C GLY A 32 -25.00 -4.42 -17.80
N ASP A 33 -24.77 -5.74 -17.83
CA ASP A 33 -25.84 -6.71 -17.58
C ASP A 33 -26.49 -6.45 -16.22
N ILE A 34 -27.82 -6.56 -16.13
CA ILE A 34 -28.58 -6.39 -14.90
C ILE A 34 -29.27 -7.72 -14.57
N VAL A 35 -29.12 -8.17 -13.32
CA VAL A 35 -29.73 -9.40 -12.80
C VAL A 35 -30.44 -9.14 -11.48
N TRP A 36 -31.41 -10.00 -11.14
CA TRP A 36 -32.00 -10.02 -9.81
C TRP A 36 -31.17 -10.89 -8.86
N ASN A 37 -30.71 -10.32 -7.75
CA ASN A 37 -30.08 -11.08 -6.68
C ASN A 37 -31.13 -11.49 -5.65
N SER A 38 -31.50 -12.77 -5.65
CA SER A 38 -32.51 -13.34 -4.74
C SER A 38 -32.03 -13.45 -3.29
N THR A 39 -30.72 -13.41 -3.03
CA THR A 39 -30.18 -13.42 -1.67
C THR A 39 -30.35 -12.06 -1.00
N THR A 40 -30.08 -10.98 -1.73
CA THR A 40 -30.19 -9.60 -1.19
C THR A 40 -31.55 -8.96 -1.46
N ASN A 41 -32.38 -9.57 -2.31
CA ASN A 41 -33.61 -9.00 -2.87
C ASN A 41 -33.36 -7.60 -3.46
N THR A 42 -32.34 -7.51 -4.31
CA THR A 42 -32.00 -6.27 -5.03
C THR A 42 -31.57 -6.59 -6.46
N PRO A 43 -31.78 -5.68 -7.43
CA PRO A 43 -31.10 -5.77 -8.70
C PRO A 43 -29.59 -5.59 -8.48
N ALA A 44 -28.80 -6.21 -9.33
CA ALA A 44 -27.36 -6.00 -9.40
C ALA A 44 -26.95 -5.82 -10.87
N TYR A 45 -25.90 -5.05 -11.13
CA TYR A 45 -25.31 -4.94 -12.46
C TYR A 45 -23.87 -5.43 -12.48
N CYS A 46 -23.37 -5.87 -13.64
CA CYS A 46 -21.98 -6.28 -13.80
C CYS A 46 -21.09 -5.05 -14.13
N ASP A 47 -20.04 -4.80 -13.35
CA ASP A 47 -19.09 -3.67 -13.53
C ASP A 47 -17.84 -4.07 -14.35
N ASN A 48 -17.94 -5.09 -15.20
CA ASN A 48 -16.83 -5.80 -15.85
C ASN A 48 -15.99 -6.72 -14.93
N TYR A 49 -16.20 -6.72 -13.61
CA TYR A 49 -15.41 -7.56 -12.68
C TYR A 49 -16.28 -8.34 -11.70
N VAL A 50 -17.29 -7.69 -11.12
CA VAL A 50 -18.15 -8.22 -10.07
C VAL A 50 -19.58 -7.72 -10.22
N TRP A 51 -20.52 -8.45 -9.61
CA TRP A 51 -21.91 -8.02 -9.51
C TRP A 51 -22.07 -6.93 -8.42
N ILE A 52 -22.43 -5.72 -8.82
CA ILE A 52 -22.69 -4.57 -7.96
C ILE A 52 -24.19 -4.45 -7.70
N GLY A 53 -24.59 -4.64 -6.44
CA GLY A 53 -25.98 -4.49 -6.01
C GLY A 53 -26.46 -3.04 -6.01
N PHE A 54 -27.74 -2.83 -6.34
CA PHE A 54 -28.38 -1.54 -6.19
C PHE A 54 -28.51 -1.20 -4.70
N PRO A 55 -28.36 0.07 -4.31
CA PRO A 55 -28.43 0.46 -2.91
C PRO A 55 -29.88 0.36 -2.41
N LYS A 56 -30.09 -0.22 -1.23
CA LYS A 56 -31.36 -0.09 -0.50
C LYS A 56 -31.41 1.28 0.16
N GLY A 57 -31.71 2.33 -0.61
CA GLY A 57 -31.81 3.69 -0.09
C GLY A 57 -32.89 3.85 1.00
N ASN A 58 -32.87 4.96 1.74
CA ASN A 58 -33.84 5.26 2.80
C ASN A 58 -35.25 5.66 2.30
N MET A 59 -35.48 5.70 0.98
CA MET A 59 -36.81 5.87 0.43
C MET A 59 -37.55 4.55 0.60
N VAL A 60 -38.44 4.48 1.58
CA VAL A 60 -39.31 3.31 1.80
C VAL A 60 -40.74 3.80 1.66
N THR A 61 -41.33 3.64 0.47
CA THR A 61 -42.78 3.62 0.39
C THR A 61 -43.22 2.20 0.76
N PRO A 62 -43.88 1.99 1.91
CA PRO A 62 -44.32 0.66 2.29
C PRO A 62 -45.30 0.14 1.25
N THR A 63 -45.02 -1.05 0.71
CA THR A 63 -45.70 -1.70 -0.42
C THR A 63 -45.37 -1.08 -1.79
N CYS A 64 -45.04 -1.93 -2.76
CA CYS A 64 -44.92 -1.55 -4.16
C CYS A 64 -46.33 -1.35 -4.76
N THR A 65 -47.13 -0.42 -4.25
CA THR A 65 -48.54 -0.20 -4.63
C THR A 65 -48.81 1.14 -5.30
N ALA A 66 -47.94 2.12 -5.09
CA ALA A 66 -48.07 3.47 -5.65
C ALA A 66 -46.74 3.94 -6.28
N PRO A 67 -46.40 3.47 -7.49
CA PRO A 67 -47.21 2.62 -8.38
C PRO A 67 -47.14 1.14 -8.02
N ALA A 68 -48.14 0.37 -8.48
CA ALA A 68 -48.16 -1.07 -8.32
C ALA A 68 -46.97 -1.69 -9.06
N GLY A 69 -46.12 -2.42 -8.35
CA GLY A 69 -44.94 -3.07 -8.91
C GLY A 69 -44.69 -4.46 -8.37
N VAL A 70 -43.98 -5.26 -9.17
CA VAL A 70 -43.56 -6.62 -8.82
C VAL A 70 -42.11 -6.63 -8.35
N GLN A 71 -41.72 -7.63 -7.56
CA GLN A 71 -40.33 -7.82 -7.13
C GLN A 71 -39.38 -7.81 -8.35
N GLY A 72 -38.31 -7.01 -8.25
CA GLY A 72 -37.34 -6.82 -9.33
C GLY A 72 -37.73 -5.81 -10.39
N GLN A 73 -38.94 -5.24 -10.33
CA GLN A 73 -39.28 -4.15 -11.22
C GLN A 73 -38.42 -2.93 -10.93
N ILE A 74 -37.76 -2.41 -11.95
CA ILE A 74 -37.03 -1.15 -11.94
C ILE A 74 -37.87 -0.14 -12.72
N MET A 75 -38.00 1.07 -12.20
CA MET A 75 -38.67 2.15 -12.91
C MET A 75 -38.13 3.52 -12.50
N TYR A 76 -38.37 4.51 -13.35
CA TYR A 76 -38.08 5.90 -13.02
C TYR A 76 -39.29 6.58 -12.39
N ASN A 77 -39.09 7.23 -11.25
CA ASN A 77 -40.09 8.04 -10.56
C ASN A 77 -39.95 9.49 -11.02
N SER A 78 -40.87 9.94 -11.87
CA SER A 78 -40.86 11.29 -12.43
C SER A 78 -41.19 12.40 -11.43
N THR A 79 -41.72 12.06 -10.24
CA THR A 79 -42.01 13.05 -9.18
C THR A 79 -40.77 13.37 -8.35
N SER A 80 -39.97 12.35 -8.04
CA SER A 80 -38.74 12.48 -7.24
C SER A 80 -37.47 12.44 -8.09
N HIS A 81 -37.63 12.39 -9.42
CA HIS A 81 -36.56 12.33 -10.40
C HIS A 81 -35.49 11.26 -10.10
N VAL A 82 -35.93 10.07 -9.70
CA VAL A 82 -35.03 9.02 -9.20
C VAL A 82 -35.39 7.66 -9.80
N LEU A 83 -34.38 6.89 -10.18
CA LEU A 83 -34.57 5.48 -10.48
C LEU A 83 -34.87 4.73 -9.19
N GLN A 84 -35.90 3.89 -9.19
CA GLN A 84 -36.30 3.08 -8.05
C GLN A 84 -36.52 1.63 -8.46
N TYR A 85 -36.43 0.71 -7.51
CA TYR A 85 -36.74 -0.71 -7.71
C TYR A 85 -37.62 -1.26 -6.59
N CYS A 86 -38.43 -2.26 -6.90
CA CYS A 86 -39.29 -2.94 -5.94
C CYS A 86 -38.60 -4.21 -5.41
N ASP A 87 -38.48 -4.36 -4.09
CA ASP A 87 -37.93 -5.58 -3.47
C ASP A 87 -38.97 -6.67 -3.17
N GLY A 88 -40.21 -6.46 -3.63
CA GLY A 88 -41.39 -7.26 -3.32
C GLY A 88 -42.17 -6.71 -2.12
N THR A 89 -41.58 -5.83 -1.32
CA THR A 89 -42.23 -5.22 -0.14
C THR A 89 -42.25 -3.70 -0.17
N ALA A 90 -41.26 -3.04 -0.76
CA ALA A 90 -41.22 -1.58 -0.86
C ALA A 90 -40.46 -1.14 -2.12
N TRP A 91 -40.73 0.09 -2.56
CA TRP A 91 -39.87 0.78 -3.53
C TRP A 91 -38.65 1.36 -2.82
N TYR A 92 -37.47 1.13 -3.39
CA TYR A 92 -36.18 1.66 -2.95
C TYR A 92 -35.57 2.51 -4.05
N ALA A 93 -35.04 3.68 -3.69
CA ALA A 93 -34.30 4.52 -4.61
C ALA A 93 -32.91 3.90 -4.91
N ALA A 94 -32.54 3.84 -6.19
CA ALA A 94 -31.25 3.36 -6.67
C ALA A 94 -30.16 4.45 -6.62
N GLY A 95 -30.52 5.69 -6.26
CA GLY A 95 -29.66 6.85 -6.12
C GLY A 95 -30.32 7.96 -5.30
N ALA A 96 -29.71 9.14 -5.23
CA ALA A 96 -30.31 10.32 -4.62
C ALA A 96 -31.45 10.88 -5.51
N PRO A 97 -32.50 11.50 -4.94
CA PRO A 97 -33.50 12.23 -5.71
C PRO A 97 -32.92 13.41 -6.48
N GLY A 98 -33.32 13.55 -7.73
CA GLY A 98 -32.91 14.65 -8.61
C GLY A 98 -33.86 15.84 -8.61
N ASP A 99 -33.54 16.83 -9.45
CA ASP A 99 -34.35 18.02 -9.71
C ASP A 99 -35.03 18.01 -11.11
N GLY A 100 -34.75 17.01 -11.95
CA GLY A 100 -35.35 16.84 -13.26
C GLY A 100 -34.52 17.45 -14.39
N GLY A 101 -35.15 17.92 -15.47
CA GLY A 101 -34.43 18.61 -16.56
C GLY A 101 -34.82 18.23 -17.99
N ALA A 102 -33.99 18.66 -18.96
CA ALA A 102 -34.23 18.58 -20.41
C ALA A 102 -33.58 17.37 -21.11
N GLY A 103 -33.07 16.41 -20.34
CA GLY A 103 -32.25 15.28 -20.76
C GLY A 103 -30.78 15.43 -20.38
N CYS A 104 -30.10 14.30 -20.27
CA CYS A 104 -28.68 14.22 -19.96
C CYS A 104 -27.84 14.29 -21.25
N THR A 105 -26.57 14.69 -21.12
CA THR A 105 -25.64 14.79 -22.26
C THR A 105 -24.39 13.95 -22.04
N GLY A 106 -23.77 13.49 -23.14
CA GLY A 106 -22.54 12.70 -23.14
C GLY A 106 -22.61 11.35 -22.42
N PRO A 107 -23.51 10.40 -22.79
CA PRO A 107 -24.34 10.36 -24.00
C PRO A 107 -25.68 11.10 -23.85
N VAL A 108 -26.35 11.38 -24.97
CA VAL A 108 -27.69 11.99 -24.95
C VAL A 108 -28.69 10.95 -24.46
N GLY A 109 -29.45 11.29 -23.41
CA GLY A 109 -30.48 10.43 -22.85
C GLY A 109 -31.64 11.22 -22.25
N THR A 110 -32.84 10.65 -22.26
CA THR A 110 -34.01 11.19 -21.58
C THR A 110 -34.07 10.75 -20.12
N ALA A 111 -34.83 11.47 -19.28
CA ALA A 111 -35.01 11.13 -17.87
C ALA A 111 -35.47 9.66 -17.71
N GLY A 112 -34.75 8.90 -16.89
CA GLY A 112 -34.96 7.47 -16.67
C GLY A 112 -34.19 6.53 -17.59
N ASP A 113 -33.51 7.04 -18.62
CA ASP A 113 -32.64 6.22 -19.47
C ASP A 113 -31.53 5.58 -18.62
N LEU A 114 -31.21 4.33 -18.93
CA LEU A 114 -30.12 3.57 -18.32
C LEU A 114 -28.98 3.42 -19.32
N VAL A 115 -27.76 3.71 -18.89
CA VAL A 115 -26.56 3.50 -19.71
C VAL A 115 -25.46 2.85 -18.88
N TYR A 116 -24.71 1.94 -19.50
CA TYR A 116 -23.47 1.46 -18.93
C TYR A 116 -22.31 2.34 -19.41
N ASN A 117 -21.71 3.06 -18.48
CA ASN A 117 -20.55 3.89 -18.73
C ASN A 117 -19.29 3.02 -18.69
N THR A 118 -18.77 2.67 -19.86
CA THR A 118 -17.58 1.81 -19.98
C THR A 118 -16.31 2.45 -19.46
N THR A 119 -16.24 3.79 -19.38
CA THR A 119 -15.09 4.52 -18.83
C THR A 119 -15.03 4.40 -17.32
N HIS A 120 -16.18 4.41 -16.65
CA HIS A 120 -16.28 4.30 -15.19
C HIS A 120 -16.70 2.91 -14.72
N SER A 121 -16.86 1.95 -15.64
CA SER A 121 -17.40 0.61 -15.38
C SER A 121 -18.66 0.64 -14.52
N ALA A 122 -19.60 1.53 -14.86
CA ALA A 122 -20.71 1.83 -13.97
C ALA A 122 -22.03 1.94 -14.73
N LEU A 123 -23.08 1.33 -14.19
CA LEU A 123 -24.44 1.61 -14.64
C LEU A 123 -24.87 2.98 -14.11
N GLN A 124 -25.41 3.81 -14.99
CA GLN A 124 -25.88 5.15 -14.69
C GLN A 124 -27.32 5.30 -15.17
N TYR A 125 -28.10 6.16 -14.52
CA TYR A 125 -29.40 6.60 -15.03
C TYR A 125 -29.43 8.11 -15.22
N CYS A 126 -30.22 8.58 -16.18
CA CYS A 126 -30.43 10.01 -16.37
C CYS A 126 -31.49 10.51 -15.37
N GLU A 127 -31.14 11.41 -14.46
CA GLU A 127 -32.12 11.99 -13.53
C GLU A 127 -32.97 13.10 -14.15
N GLY A 128 -32.58 13.59 -15.32
CA GLY A 128 -33.28 14.64 -16.04
C GLY A 128 -32.33 15.65 -16.65
N ASP A 129 -31.16 15.91 -16.08
CA ASP A 129 -30.09 16.70 -16.71
C ASP A 129 -28.68 16.17 -16.37
N GLN A 130 -28.56 15.30 -15.37
CA GLN A 130 -27.31 14.64 -14.98
C GLN A 130 -27.39 13.10 -15.02
N TRP A 131 -26.25 12.49 -15.37
CA TRP A 131 -26.07 11.04 -15.28
C TRP A 131 -25.67 10.66 -13.85
N ILE A 132 -26.55 9.93 -13.17
CA ILE A 132 -26.36 9.48 -11.79
C ILE A 132 -25.91 8.01 -11.78
N LYS A 133 -24.77 7.74 -11.12
CA LYS A 133 -24.24 6.38 -10.94
C LYS A 133 -25.14 5.56 -10.01
N ILE A 134 -25.53 4.37 -10.47
CA ILE A 134 -26.29 3.38 -9.69
C ILE A 134 -25.32 2.51 -8.93
N GLY A 135 -25.69 2.18 -7.69
CA GLY A 135 -24.76 1.53 -6.78
C GLY A 135 -23.69 2.55 -6.42
N GLN A 136 -23.97 3.36 -5.39
CA GLN A 136 -22.86 3.96 -4.66
C GLN A 136 -21.95 2.79 -4.29
N THR A 137 -20.76 2.79 -4.90
CA THR A 137 -19.68 1.94 -4.41
C THR A 137 -19.61 2.29 -2.93
N PRO A 138 -19.75 1.32 -2.01
CA PRO A 138 -19.70 1.62 -0.59
C PRO A 138 -18.53 2.57 -0.34
N PRO A 139 -18.63 3.59 0.53
CA PRO A 139 -17.49 4.47 0.78
C PRO A 139 -16.26 3.62 1.06
N CYS A 140 -15.10 4.02 0.56
CA CYS A 140 -13.86 3.27 0.75
C CYS A 140 -13.70 2.90 2.24
N ASP A 141 -13.47 1.61 2.52
CA ASP A 141 -13.24 1.18 3.90
C ASP A 141 -11.88 1.72 4.37
N SER A 142 -11.92 2.85 5.07
CA SER A 142 -10.73 3.52 5.57
C SER A 142 -10.15 2.86 6.82
N THR A 143 -10.59 1.65 7.18
CA THR A 143 -10.03 0.90 8.32
C THR A 143 -8.54 0.62 8.07
N PRO A 144 -7.63 1.07 8.96
CA PRO A 144 -6.20 0.81 8.79
C PRO A 144 -5.89 -0.69 8.84
N ILE A 145 -5.09 -1.16 7.88
CA ILE A 145 -4.57 -2.52 7.84
C ILE A 145 -3.09 -2.49 8.26
N GLU A 146 -2.74 -3.24 9.30
CA GLU A 146 -1.38 -3.29 9.83
C GLU A 146 -0.64 -4.59 9.47
N TYR A 147 0.63 -4.46 9.10
CA TYR A 147 1.57 -5.55 8.88
C TYR A 147 2.77 -5.38 9.82
N THR A 148 2.92 -6.27 10.80
CA THR A 148 3.98 -6.23 11.83
C THR A 148 4.89 -7.46 11.82
N THR A 149 4.48 -8.55 11.17
CA THR A 149 5.29 -9.77 11.09
C THR A 149 6.33 -9.64 9.97
N PRO A 150 7.63 -9.88 10.23
CA PRO A 150 8.65 -9.89 9.20
C PRO A 150 8.31 -10.87 8.06
N GLY A 151 8.47 -10.42 6.81
CA GLY A 151 8.17 -11.21 5.62
C GLY A 151 7.53 -10.39 4.49
N SER A 152 6.94 -11.10 3.54
CA SER A 152 6.17 -10.51 2.44
C SER A 152 4.68 -10.84 2.60
N ALA A 153 3.83 -9.86 2.35
CA ALA A 153 2.39 -10.02 2.25
C ALA A 153 1.87 -9.39 0.95
N THR A 154 0.66 -9.76 0.57
CA THR A 154 -0.07 -9.09 -0.51
C THR A 154 -1.18 -8.25 0.10
N TYR A 155 -1.32 -7.02 -0.38
CA TYR A 155 -2.44 -6.15 -0.07
C TYR A 155 -3.27 -5.94 -1.34
N SER A 156 -4.57 -6.22 -1.26
CA SER A 156 -5.52 -6.02 -2.36
C SER A 156 -6.30 -4.73 -2.12
N VAL A 157 -6.29 -3.82 -3.08
CA VAL A 157 -7.05 -2.56 -3.01
C VAL A 157 -8.54 -2.88 -3.09
N PRO A 158 -9.36 -2.45 -2.12
CA PRO A 158 -10.80 -2.59 -2.22
C PRO A 158 -11.33 -1.91 -3.50
N TYR A 159 -12.34 -2.51 -4.14
CA TYR A 159 -12.89 -2.01 -5.41
C TYR A 159 -13.50 -0.60 -5.36
N ASN A 160 -13.72 -0.09 -4.16
CA ASN A 160 -14.24 1.24 -3.86
C ASN A 160 -13.16 2.26 -3.46
N CYS A 161 -11.87 1.89 -3.50
CA CYS A 161 -10.79 2.76 -3.05
C CYS A 161 -9.89 3.16 -4.23
N GLU A 162 -9.76 4.46 -4.45
CA GLU A 162 -8.92 5.03 -5.52
C GLU A 162 -7.64 5.66 -4.97
N GLN A 163 -7.54 5.80 -3.64
CA GLN A 163 -6.32 6.20 -2.96
C GLN A 163 -5.96 5.22 -1.84
N ILE A 164 -4.67 5.13 -1.56
CA ILE A 164 -4.15 4.55 -0.32
C ILE A 164 -3.12 5.48 0.29
N THR A 165 -3.14 5.60 1.61
CA THR A 165 -2.08 6.22 2.39
C THR A 165 -1.30 5.13 3.10
N ILE A 166 0.00 5.08 2.85
CA ILE A 166 0.91 4.10 3.40
C ILE A 166 1.78 4.78 4.44
N HIS A 167 1.89 4.15 5.60
CA HIS A 167 2.82 4.52 6.67
C HIS A 167 3.78 3.34 6.88
N ALA A 168 5.06 3.53 6.60
CA ALA A 168 6.10 2.54 6.86
C ALA A 168 6.94 3.00 8.05
N TYR A 169 7.14 2.11 9.02
CA TYR A 169 7.90 2.32 10.25
C TYR A 169 9.02 1.29 10.32
N GLY A 170 10.26 1.75 10.34
CA GLY A 170 11.45 0.90 10.39
C GLY A 170 11.61 0.32 11.79
N ALA A 171 12.20 -0.87 11.85
CA ALA A 171 12.59 -1.46 13.13
C ALA A 171 13.67 -0.59 13.81
N GLY A 172 13.63 -0.47 15.13
CA GLY A 172 14.74 0.12 15.90
C GLY A 172 15.99 -0.77 15.86
N GLY A 173 17.18 -0.19 15.95
CA GLY A 173 18.43 -0.95 16.13
C GLY A 173 18.62 -1.37 17.59
N GLY A 174 19.04 -2.61 17.82
CA GLY A 174 19.39 -3.10 19.17
C GLY A 174 20.69 -2.46 19.68
N GLY A 175 20.71 -2.07 20.95
CA GLY A 175 21.91 -1.61 21.65
C GLY A 175 22.69 -2.76 22.32
N ALA A 176 24.00 -2.59 22.48
CA ALA A 176 24.82 -3.56 23.21
C ALA A 176 24.40 -3.69 24.68
N LEU A 177 24.59 -4.88 25.26
CA LEU A 177 24.31 -5.15 26.68
C LEU A 177 25.30 -4.40 27.60
N ASN A 178 24.82 -4.07 28.80
CA ASN A 178 25.37 -3.11 29.75
C ASN A 178 26.75 -3.48 30.34
N ASN A 179 27.28 -4.67 30.00
CA ASN A 179 28.47 -5.24 30.62
C ASN A 179 29.61 -5.52 29.61
N VAL A 180 29.46 -5.14 28.35
CA VAL A 180 30.54 -5.26 27.36
C VAL A 180 31.10 -3.88 27.02
N SER A 181 32.36 -3.71 27.40
CA SER A 181 33.09 -2.44 27.48
C SER A 181 33.22 -1.62 26.17
N ARG A 182 32.77 -2.13 25.01
CA ARG A 182 32.89 -1.47 23.69
C ARG A 182 31.82 -1.93 22.69
N GLY A 183 30.55 -1.63 22.96
CA GLY A 183 29.48 -1.87 22.00
C GLY A 183 29.45 -0.79 20.92
N ALA A 184 29.54 -1.13 19.64
CA ALA A 184 29.04 -0.22 18.61
C ALA A 184 27.50 -0.21 18.69
N GLY A 185 26.87 0.96 18.57
CA GLY A 185 25.42 1.06 18.43
C GLY A 185 24.97 0.48 17.09
N GLY A 186 23.90 -0.33 17.09
CA GLY A 186 23.27 -0.80 15.85
C GLY A 186 22.61 0.34 15.06
N GLY A 187 22.71 0.33 13.74
CA GLY A 187 22.00 1.28 12.87
C GLY A 187 20.49 1.04 12.89
N GLY A 188 19.69 2.11 12.90
CA GLY A 188 18.24 2.02 12.82
C GLY A 188 17.74 1.49 11.47
N GLY A 189 16.57 0.87 11.45
CA GLY A 189 15.94 0.35 10.25
C GLY A 189 15.45 1.46 9.33
N ALA A 190 15.45 1.19 8.02
CA ALA A 190 14.94 2.12 7.02
C ALA A 190 13.40 2.11 6.96
N SER A 191 12.80 3.12 6.35
CA SER A 191 11.46 2.99 5.79
C SER A 191 11.43 3.62 4.41
N ALA A 192 10.87 2.90 3.45
CA ALA A 192 10.75 3.37 2.08
C ALA A 192 9.39 2.97 1.52
N VAL A 193 8.77 3.87 0.77
CA VAL A 193 7.64 3.55 -0.09
C VAL A 193 8.06 3.85 -1.52
N VAL A 194 8.16 2.82 -2.35
CA VAL A 194 8.70 2.90 -3.72
C VAL A 194 7.66 2.41 -4.71
N ARG A 195 7.33 3.23 -5.71
CA ARG A 195 6.55 2.76 -6.86
C ARG A 195 7.49 2.04 -7.82
N VAL A 196 7.26 0.75 -8.06
CA VAL A 196 8.08 -0.09 -8.95
C VAL A 196 7.50 -0.08 -10.37
N SER A 197 6.18 -0.01 -10.49
CA SER A 197 5.45 0.15 -11.76
C SER A 197 4.10 0.83 -11.50
N ASP A 198 3.28 0.99 -12.54
CA ASP A 198 1.93 1.57 -12.41
C ASP A 198 1.00 0.72 -11.53
N ILE A 199 1.24 -0.59 -11.48
CA ILE A 199 0.44 -1.57 -10.73
C ILE A 199 1.18 -2.20 -9.54
N THR A 200 2.47 -1.92 -9.38
CA THR A 200 3.30 -2.51 -8.31
C THR A 200 3.89 -1.43 -7.45
N LEU A 201 3.50 -1.46 -6.18
CA LEU A 201 4.04 -0.61 -5.15
C LEU A 201 4.76 -1.49 -4.13
N LEU A 202 5.96 -1.05 -3.77
CA LEU A 202 6.87 -1.72 -2.84
C LEU A 202 6.95 -0.85 -1.58
N ALA A 203 6.20 -1.23 -0.55
CA ALA A 203 6.34 -0.64 0.79
C ALA A 203 7.34 -1.49 1.59
N VAL A 204 8.42 -0.87 2.06
CA VAL A 204 9.48 -1.52 2.82
C VAL A 204 9.64 -0.83 4.17
N ALA A 205 9.37 -1.58 5.24
CA ALA A 205 9.76 -1.22 6.59
C ALA A 205 11.05 -1.98 6.94
N GLY A 206 12.21 -1.41 6.62
CA GLY A 206 13.51 -2.04 6.81
C GLY A 206 13.85 -2.40 8.26
N GLY A 207 14.57 -3.50 8.42
CA GLY A 207 15.18 -3.93 9.68
C GLY A 207 16.33 -3.04 10.13
N GLY A 208 16.43 -2.75 11.43
CA GLY A 208 17.62 -2.15 12.04
C GLY A 208 18.72 -3.18 12.24
N GLY A 209 19.96 -2.83 11.93
CA GLY A 209 21.12 -3.68 12.18
C GLY A 209 21.52 -3.63 13.65
N GLY A 210 21.86 -4.78 14.27
CA GLY A 210 22.43 -4.82 15.62
C GLY A 210 23.92 -4.50 15.59
N GLY A 211 24.40 -3.73 16.57
CA GLY A 211 25.84 -3.48 16.74
C GLY A 211 26.47 -4.54 17.65
N GLY A 212 27.57 -5.13 17.20
CA GLY A 212 28.40 -6.03 18.02
C GLY A 212 29.55 -5.27 18.68
N GLY A 213 30.05 -5.78 19.80
CA GLY A 213 31.14 -5.14 20.54
C GLY A 213 31.98 -6.11 21.34
N THR A 214 33.27 -6.23 20.99
CA THR A 214 34.22 -7.08 21.73
C THR A 214 35.30 -6.26 22.42
N GLU A 215 35.17 -6.19 23.76
CA GLU A 215 36.28 -6.15 24.74
C GLU A 215 37.03 -4.82 25.03
N GLY A 216 37.30 -4.59 26.33
CA GLY A 216 38.48 -3.87 26.81
C GLY A 216 38.44 -2.34 26.88
N LYS A 217 37.68 -1.79 27.86
CA LYS A 217 37.89 -0.52 28.64
C LYS A 217 36.55 0.12 29.05
N ASN A 218 36.45 0.62 30.29
CA ASN A 218 35.23 1.14 30.92
C ASN A 218 34.67 2.42 30.24
N TYR A 219 33.79 2.26 29.25
CA TYR A 219 32.94 3.35 28.75
C TYR A 219 31.47 2.90 28.76
N SER A 220 30.58 3.74 29.29
CA SER A 220 29.22 3.36 29.73
C SER A 220 28.07 3.72 28.79
N ASN A 221 28.31 4.17 27.53
CA ASN A 221 27.30 4.92 26.78
C ASN A 221 27.00 4.46 25.33
N SER A 222 27.16 3.18 25.00
CA SER A 222 26.84 2.67 23.65
C SER A 222 25.33 2.48 23.45
N ARG A 223 24.72 3.15 22.46
CA ARG A 223 23.26 3.12 22.23
C ARG A 223 22.88 2.89 20.77
N GLY A 224 21.74 2.26 20.52
CA GLY A 224 21.23 1.94 19.18
C GLY A 224 20.60 3.14 18.47
N GLY A 225 20.57 3.09 17.14
CA GLY A 225 19.87 4.04 16.27
C GLY A 225 18.36 3.78 16.21
N GLY A 226 17.57 4.85 16.12
CA GLY A 226 16.10 4.79 16.00
C GLY A 226 15.64 4.36 14.61
N GLY A 227 14.47 3.73 14.52
CA GLY A 227 13.87 3.33 13.25
C GLY A 227 13.39 4.53 12.41
N GLY A 228 13.47 4.41 11.09
CA GLY A 228 12.96 5.37 10.13
C GLY A 228 11.44 5.40 10.03
N TYR A 229 10.90 6.43 9.38
CA TYR A 229 9.48 6.51 9.01
C TYR A 229 9.34 7.07 7.59
N ALA A 230 8.40 6.55 6.84
CA ALA A 230 8.02 7.07 5.53
C ALA A 230 6.50 7.07 5.39
N THR A 231 5.96 8.10 4.73
CA THR A 231 4.55 8.11 4.34
C THR A 231 4.38 8.51 2.88
N ALA A 232 3.42 7.90 2.21
CA ALA A 232 3.05 8.22 0.84
C ALA A 232 1.54 8.01 0.65
N THR A 233 0.89 8.99 0.03
CA THR A 233 -0.48 8.84 -0.48
C THR A 233 -0.39 8.63 -1.99
N VAL A 234 -1.10 7.62 -2.49
CA VAL A 234 -0.92 7.12 -3.83
C VAL A 234 -2.27 6.84 -4.46
N THR A 235 -2.50 7.37 -5.66
CA THR A 235 -3.64 6.96 -6.50
C THR A 235 -3.39 5.54 -7.01
N VAL A 236 -4.40 4.70 -6.86
CA VAL A 236 -4.35 3.27 -7.16
C VAL A 236 -5.55 2.85 -8.00
N THR A 237 -5.37 1.79 -8.80
CA THR A 237 -6.49 1.16 -9.49
C THR A 237 -7.23 0.24 -8.51
N PRO A 238 -8.55 0.37 -8.36
CA PRO A 238 -9.32 -0.54 -7.52
C PRO A 238 -9.13 -2.01 -7.94
N GLY A 239 -9.04 -2.92 -6.98
CA GLY A 239 -8.75 -4.34 -7.23
C GLY A 239 -7.27 -4.67 -7.52
N ALA A 240 -6.38 -3.68 -7.62
CA ALA A 240 -4.95 -3.93 -7.79
C ALA A 240 -4.36 -4.66 -6.57
N ASN A 241 -3.27 -5.40 -6.80
CA ASN A 241 -2.53 -6.10 -5.75
C ASN A 241 -1.14 -5.48 -5.57
N PHE A 242 -0.75 -5.24 -4.33
CA PHE A 242 0.55 -4.70 -3.96
C PHE A 242 1.32 -5.66 -3.08
N SER A 243 2.64 -5.67 -3.23
CA SER A 243 3.53 -6.45 -2.36
C SER A 243 4.01 -5.59 -1.20
N VAL A 244 3.73 -6.05 0.02
CA VAL A 244 4.10 -5.39 1.27
C VAL A 244 5.25 -6.16 1.89
N PHE A 245 6.37 -5.49 2.19
CA PHE A 245 7.54 -6.13 2.79
C PHE A 245 7.85 -5.51 4.15
N VAL A 246 7.71 -6.32 5.19
CA VAL A 246 8.06 -5.95 6.56
C VAL A 246 9.42 -6.57 6.88
N GLY A 247 10.40 -5.73 7.15
CA GLY A 247 11.72 -6.13 7.62
C GLY A 247 11.71 -6.46 9.10
N GLY A 248 12.42 -7.53 9.47
CA GLY A 248 12.67 -7.85 10.88
C GLY A 248 13.83 -7.05 11.44
N GLY A 249 13.81 -6.77 12.75
CA GLY A 249 14.98 -6.29 13.45
C GLY A 249 16.14 -7.30 13.40
N GLY A 250 17.37 -6.80 13.36
CA GLY A 250 18.56 -7.64 13.49
C GLY A 250 18.64 -8.26 14.88
N ILE A 251 18.88 -9.57 14.95
CA ILE A 251 19.10 -10.30 16.21
C ILE A 251 20.60 -10.63 16.27
N SER A 252 21.28 -10.22 17.34
CA SER A 252 22.65 -10.67 17.64
C SER A 252 22.59 -11.76 18.71
N PRO A 253 22.61 -13.05 18.34
CA PRO A 253 22.61 -14.12 19.33
C PRO A 253 23.95 -14.24 20.07
N ASN A 254 25.03 -13.60 19.58
CA ASN A 254 26.35 -13.59 20.21
C ASN A 254 26.85 -12.16 20.41
N LEU A 255 27.50 -11.93 21.55
CA LEU A 255 28.15 -10.66 21.91
C LEU A 255 29.34 -10.33 20.99
N ASP A 256 29.94 -11.35 20.39
CA ASP A 256 31.24 -11.22 19.71
C ASP A 256 31.16 -10.99 18.20
N THR A 257 30.00 -11.24 17.60
CA THR A 257 29.76 -11.07 16.16
C THR A 257 28.47 -10.30 16.01
N GLY A 258 28.52 -9.08 15.45
CA GLY A 258 27.30 -8.31 15.24
C GLY A 258 26.25 -9.12 14.48
N GLY A 259 24.99 -9.02 14.93
CA GLY A 259 23.89 -9.83 14.41
C GLY A 259 23.70 -9.69 12.90
N ASN A 260 23.23 -10.77 12.27
CA ASN A 260 22.75 -10.68 10.89
C ASN A 260 21.48 -9.82 10.87
N GLY A 261 21.49 -8.73 10.09
CA GLY A 261 20.28 -7.97 9.81
C GLY A 261 19.30 -8.78 8.96
N GLY A 262 18.32 -9.44 9.59
CA GLY A 262 17.16 -10.05 8.92
C GLY A 262 17.44 -11.31 8.08
N ILE A 263 16.43 -12.19 8.02
CA ILE A 263 16.48 -13.56 7.45
C ILE A 263 16.44 -13.54 5.91
N THR A 264 17.39 -14.24 5.25
CA THR A 264 17.43 -14.84 3.88
C THR A 264 16.65 -14.23 2.70
N SER A 265 16.23 -12.97 2.76
CA SER A 265 15.54 -12.26 1.67
C SER A 265 16.51 -11.35 0.90
N PRO A 266 16.34 -11.10 -0.41
CA PRO A 266 17.19 -10.14 -1.15
C PRO A 266 17.13 -8.69 -0.62
N TYR A 267 16.28 -8.41 0.38
CA TYR A 267 16.05 -7.11 1.01
C TYR A 267 16.73 -6.94 2.40
N ASN A 268 17.76 -7.72 2.72
CA ASN A 268 18.35 -7.80 4.07
C ASN A 268 19.10 -6.54 4.56
N GLY A 269 19.14 -6.39 5.90
CA GLY A 269 19.99 -5.44 6.62
C GLY A 269 21.44 -5.92 6.70
N GLY A 270 22.36 -5.00 7.02
CA GLY A 270 23.78 -5.33 7.04
C GLY A 270 24.17 -6.35 8.11
N ARG A 271 25.15 -7.22 7.83
CA ARG A 271 25.86 -8.02 8.85
C ARG A 271 26.83 -7.11 9.61
N GLY A 272 26.87 -7.25 10.93
CA GLY A 272 27.92 -6.64 11.73
C GLY A 272 29.26 -7.33 11.50
N GLY A 273 30.32 -6.55 11.31
CA GLY A 273 31.67 -7.06 11.19
C GLY A 273 32.29 -7.42 12.55
N ASN A 274 33.19 -8.41 12.59
CA ASN A 274 34.20 -8.52 13.65
C ASN A 274 35.18 -7.32 13.55
N ARG A 275 36.12 -7.13 14.49
CA ARG A 275 37.11 -6.03 14.59
C ARG A 275 37.78 -5.61 13.27
N ARG A 276 37.87 -6.53 12.29
CA ARG A 276 38.46 -6.31 10.95
C ARG A 276 37.51 -6.46 9.77
N ALA A 277 36.23 -6.74 9.98
CA ALA A 277 35.26 -6.79 8.88
C ALA A 277 34.56 -5.44 8.70
N ASN A 278 34.46 -4.99 7.45
CA ASN A 278 33.62 -3.86 7.09
C ASN A 278 32.17 -4.23 7.38
N GLY A 279 31.38 -3.27 7.88
CA GLY A 279 29.93 -3.46 7.89
C GLY A 279 29.46 -3.69 6.44
N THR A 280 28.48 -4.57 6.24
CA THR A 280 27.95 -4.77 4.88
C THR A 280 26.93 -3.68 4.55
N ALA A 281 26.98 -3.19 3.31
CA ALA A 281 25.98 -2.26 2.82
C ALA A 281 24.59 -2.92 2.77
N ALA A 282 23.55 -2.10 2.91
CA ALA A 282 22.16 -2.53 2.76
C ALA A 282 21.40 -1.56 1.85
N THR A 283 20.58 -2.09 0.95
CA THR A 283 19.78 -1.24 0.07
C THR A 283 18.61 -0.65 0.85
N TYR A 284 17.80 -1.50 1.50
CA TYR A 284 16.53 -1.13 2.13
C TYR A 284 16.50 -1.28 3.66
N GLY A 285 17.65 -1.56 4.28
CA GLY A 285 17.79 -1.72 5.74
C GLY A 285 18.88 -0.80 6.30
N GLY A 286 19.01 -0.77 7.63
CA GLY A 286 20.14 -0.10 8.27
C GLY A 286 21.46 -0.76 7.87
N ALA A 287 22.47 0.06 7.58
CA ALA A 287 23.82 -0.46 7.34
C ALA A 287 24.42 -1.01 8.65
N GLY A 288 25.20 -2.09 8.54
CA GLY A 288 25.92 -2.63 9.70
C GLY A 288 26.96 -1.64 10.24
N GLY A 289 27.10 -1.55 11.57
CA GLY A 289 28.21 -0.83 12.19
C GLY A 289 29.55 -1.50 11.87
N GLY A 290 30.58 -0.70 11.62
CA GLY A 290 31.96 -1.17 11.49
C GLY A 290 32.60 -1.38 12.86
N GLY A 291 33.56 -2.30 12.97
CA GLY A 291 34.40 -2.44 14.15
C GLY A 291 35.30 -1.22 14.38
N SER A 292 36.09 -1.23 15.47
CA SER A 292 36.97 -0.12 15.89
C SER A 292 37.94 0.39 14.81
N GLU A 293 38.31 -0.46 13.85
CA GLU A 293 39.32 -0.15 12.82
C GLU A 293 38.74 0.13 11.42
N ASN A 294 37.41 0.02 11.23
CA ASN A 294 36.80 0.02 9.89
C ASN A 294 35.77 1.13 9.68
N ASN A 295 35.55 1.46 8.40
CA ASN A 295 34.52 2.40 7.99
C ASN A 295 33.12 1.83 8.26
N GLY A 296 32.20 2.71 8.65
CA GLY A 296 30.78 2.35 8.71
C GLY A 296 30.27 1.93 7.33
N ALA A 297 29.27 1.05 7.30
CA ALA A 297 28.66 0.64 6.05
C ALA A 297 27.76 1.72 5.47
N ASN A 298 27.65 1.73 4.14
CA ASN A 298 26.72 2.61 3.44
C ASN A 298 25.33 1.96 3.34
N SER A 299 24.29 2.77 3.35
CA SER A 299 22.96 2.30 2.92
C SER A 299 22.35 3.24 1.91
N THR A 300 21.49 2.72 1.04
CA THR A 300 20.79 3.57 0.06
C THR A 300 19.60 4.28 0.71
N TRP A 301 18.80 3.54 1.49
CA TRP A 301 17.53 4.03 2.05
C TRP A 301 17.47 4.04 3.58
N GLY A 302 18.41 3.38 4.26
CA GLY A 302 18.42 3.22 5.72
C GLY A 302 19.35 4.18 6.47
N GLY A 303 19.48 3.92 7.77
CA GLY A 303 20.47 4.61 8.59
C GLY A 303 21.91 4.21 8.22
N ALA A 304 22.81 5.19 8.18
CA ALA A 304 24.23 4.89 8.06
C ALA A 304 24.76 4.15 9.31
N GLY A 305 25.67 3.20 9.09
CA GLY A 305 26.33 2.50 10.19
C GLY A 305 27.20 3.45 11.02
N GLY A 306 27.14 3.31 12.35
CA GLY A 306 27.97 4.07 13.27
C GLY A 306 29.47 3.76 13.13
N ARG A 307 30.30 4.73 13.50
CA ARG A 307 31.77 4.60 13.58
C ARG A 307 32.18 3.89 14.89
N GLY A 308 33.20 3.04 14.81
CA GLY A 308 33.95 2.58 15.99
C GLY A 308 34.85 3.66 16.60
N ASP A 309 35.56 3.31 17.67
CA ASP A 309 36.17 4.26 18.60
C ASP A 309 37.40 5.03 18.05
N ASP A 310 38.09 4.51 17.03
CA ASP A 310 39.49 4.84 16.76
C ASP A 310 39.77 5.56 15.42
N GLY A 311 38.91 6.46 14.95
CA GLY A 311 39.32 7.34 13.83
C GLY A 311 38.75 6.99 12.43
N GLY A 312 37.92 5.95 12.28
CA GLY A 312 37.26 5.60 11.00
C GLY A 312 36.28 6.63 10.43
N SER A 313 35.84 6.52 9.20
CA SER A 313 34.77 7.39 8.67
C SER A 313 33.40 6.82 9.03
N CYS A 314 32.44 7.65 9.41
CA CYS A 314 31.03 7.24 9.45
C CYS A 314 30.62 6.69 8.07
N GLY A 315 29.71 5.70 8.05
CA GLY A 315 29.06 5.31 6.80
C GLY A 315 28.25 6.49 6.23
N SER A 316 28.02 6.49 4.93
CA SER A 316 27.10 7.45 4.28
C SER A 316 25.75 6.79 4.00
N SER A 317 24.67 7.54 4.13
CA SER A 317 23.38 7.14 3.56
C SER A 317 22.95 8.14 2.49
N THR A 318 22.46 7.64 1.36
CA THR A 318 21.97 8.50 0.27
C THR A 318 20.68 9.21 0.69
N ASN A 319 19.79 8.49 1.39
CA ASN A 319 18.45 8.99 1.73
C ASN A 319 18.12 8.87 3.22
N GLY A 320 19.06 8.45 4.05
CA GLY A 320 18.89 8.36 5.49
C GLY A 320 19.73 9.35 6.29
N GLY A 321 19.46 9.46 7.59
CA GLY A 321 20.18 10.34 8.49
C GLY A 321 21.67 9.99 8.57
N ALA A 322 22.50 11.03 8.54
CA ALA A 322 23.94 10.89 8.72
C ALA A 322 24.26 10.38 10.14
N CYS A 323 25.32 9.59 10.23
CA CYS A 323 25.94 9.24 11.51
C CYS A 323 26.48 10.51 12.19
N SER A 324 26.26 10.64 13.50
CA SER A 324 26.73 11.80 14.26
C SER A 324 28.21 11.66 14.63
N ASN A 325 28.88 12.79 14.91
CA ASN A 325 30.33 12.88 15.06
C ASN A 325 30.95 12.00 16.18
N GLN A 326 30.15 11.36 17.04
CA GLN A 326 30.63 10.58 18.20
C GLN A 326 29.78 9.34 18.49
N HIS A 327 29.89 8.29 17.67
CA HIS A 327 29.43 6.92 17.99
C HIS A 327 27.91 6.62 17.84
N GLY A 328 27.14 7.47 17.14
CA GLY A 328 25.71 7.25 16.90
C GLY A 328 25.37 7.02 15.42
N GLY A 329 24.61 5.97 15.11
CA GLY A 329 23.97 5.78 13.80
C GLY A 329 22.74 6.69 13.63
N GLY A 330 22.58 7.32 12.46
CA GLY A 330 21.38 8.09 12.12
C GLY A 330 20.24 7.17 11.67
N GLY A 331 18.98 7.54 11.93
CA GLY A 331 17.81 6.89 11.33
C GLY A 331 17.51 7.48 9.94
N GLY A 332 16.99 6.69 9.00
CA GLY A 332 16.71 7.15 7.63
C GLY A 332 15.29 6.82 7.15
N GLY A 333 14.67 7.73 6.41
CA GLY A 333 13.36 7.53 5.80
C GLY A 333 13.34 8.11 4.38
N TYR A 334 12.65 7.47 3.45
CA TYR A 334 12.50 7.97 2.08
C TYR A 334 11.07 7.76 1.56
N SER A 335 10.57 8.75 0.82
CA SER A 335 9.28 8.71 0.14
C SER A 335 9.46 9.23 -1.28
N ILE A 336 8.68 8.68 -2.20
CA ILE A 336 8.63 9.14 -3.59
C ILE A 336 7.98 10.52 -3.72
N SER A 337 8.29 11.19 -4.83
CA SER A 337 7.80 12.52 -5.23
C SER A 337 6.33 12.75 -4.89
N GLY A 338 6.07 13.62 -3.90
CA GLY A 338 4.72 14.02 -3.45
C GLY A 338 4.38 13.61 -2.01
N GLY A 339 5.08 12.65 -1.41
CA GLY A 339 4.89 12.22 -0.02
C GLY A 339 5.78 12.97 0.99
N THR A 340 5.31 13.12 2.23
CA THR A 340 6.10 13.71 3.32
C THR A 340 7.11 12.69 3.85
N VAL A 341 8.41 12.99 3.72
CA VAL A 341 9.47 12.23 4.38
C VAL A 341 9.76 12.85 5.74
N ILE A 342 9.45 12.13 6.81
CA ILE A 342 9.93 12.49 8.15
C ILE A 342 11.09 11.56 8.47
N LEU A 343 12.31 12.08 8.28
CA LEU A 343 13.52 11.39 8.68
C LEU A 343 13.46 11.10 10.19
N GLY A 344 13.84 9.87 10.57
CA GLY A 344 14.08 9.56 11.97
C GLY A 344 15.14 10.49 12.53
N GLY A 345 14.93 11.00 13.76
CA GLY A 345 15.91 11.87 14.40
C GLY A 345 17.28 11.21 14.49
N ASN A 346 18.34 12.01 14.42
CA ASN A 346 19.70 11.52 14.68
C ASN A 346 19.75 10.84 16.05
N GLY A 347 20.30 9.63 16.12
CA GLY A 347 20.55 8.97 17.39
C GLY A 347 21.51 9.81 18.22
N GLY A 348 21.00 10.46 19.28
CA GLY A 348 21.83 11.10 20.29
C GLY A 348 22.48 10.07 21.21
N ALA A 349 23.26 10.54 22.19
CA ALA A 349 23.77 9.72 23.30
C ALA A 349 22.66 9.09 24.17
N GLY A 350 21.39 9.20 23.75
CA GLY A 350 20.14 8.69 24.29
C GLY A 350 19.66 7.35 23.70
N GLY A 351 20.08 7.02 22.47
CA GLY A 351 19.25 6.23 21.55
C GLY A 351 18.15 7.13 20.97
N GLY A 352 17.93 7.07 19.65
CA GLY A 352 16.88 7.87 19.02
C GLY A 352 15.50 7.27 19.30
N LEU A 353 14.51 8.10 19.62
CA LEU A 353 13.11 7.68 19.57
C LEU A 353 12.78 7.22 18.15
N ALA A 354 12.01 6.14 17.99
CA ALA A 354 11.42 5.84 16.69
C ALA A 354 10.60 7.04 16.20
N ALA A 355 10.71 7.35 14.91
CA ALA A 355 9.87 8.39 14.32
C ALA A 355 8.38 8.04 14.49
N ASN A 356 7.57 9.04 14.87
CA ASN A 356 6.10 8.97 14.94
C ASN A 356 5.52 7.76 15.71
N GLY A 357 6.16 7.35 16.81
CA GLY A 357 5.66 6.24 17.64
C GLY A 357 5.84 4.86 17.01
N GLY A 358 6.78 4.70 16.08
CA GLY A 358 7.17 3.38 15.56
C GLY A 358 7.65 2.42 16.66
N PRO A 359 7.63 1.10 16.41
CA PRO A 359 7.81 0.06 17.43
C PRO A 359 9.23 -0.06 18.04
N GLY A 360 10.16 0.82 17.70
CA GLY A 360 11.57 0.70 18.08
C GLY A 360 12.02 1.71 19.13
N ASN A 361 11.97 1.34 20.42
CA ASN A 361 12.83 1.99 21.41
C ASN A 361 14.17 1.26 21.41
N GLY A 362 15.26 1.96 21.07
CA GLY A 362 16.61 1.44 21.19
C GLY A 362 16.98 1.25 22.67
N VAL A 363 16.45 0.22 23.31
CA VAL A 363 16.75 -0.12 24.69
C VAL A 363 18.05 -0.93 24.74
N GLN A 364 18.83 -0.67 25.78
CA GLN A 364 20.06 -1.39 26.05
C GLN A 364 19.75 -2.89 26.26
N GLY A 365 20.35 -3.77 25.47
CA GLY A 365 20.15 -5.21 25.61
C GLY A 365 18.82 -5.78 25.11
N GLY A 366 17.99 -5.00 24.42
CA GLY A 366 16.72 -5.47 23.88
C GLY A 366 16.82 -6.07 22.49
N THR A 367 15.98 -7.05 22.21
CA THR A 367 15.68 -7.52 20.86
C THR A 367 15.06 -6.37 20.07
N ALA A 368 15.60 -6.05 18.90
CA ALA A 368 14.98 -5.10 17.99
C ALA A 368 13.56 -5.59 17.62
N GLY A 369 12.56 -4.72 17.78
CA GLY A 369 11.21 -4.99 17.29
C GLY A 369 11.17 -5.14 15.76
N ALA A 370 10.11 -5.73 15.23
CA ALA A 370 9.89 -5.75 13.78
C ALA A 370 9.50 -4.36 13.27
N GLY A 371 9.69 -4.13 11.97
CA GLY A 371 9.08 -2.98 11.30
C GLY A 371 7.55 -3.07 11.33
N LYS A 372 6.89 -1.98 10.98
CA LYS A 372 5.44 -1.92 10.82
C LYS A 372 5.07 -1.23 9.51
N ILE A 373 4.10 -1.74 8.79
CA ILE A 373 3.45 -1.04 7.68
C ILE A 373 1.97 -0.88 8.01
N VAL A 374 1.43 0.31 7.86
CA VAL A 374 0.00 0.60 7.99
C VAL A 374 -0.49 1.14 6.66
N ILE A 375 -1.53 0.52 6.10
CA ILE A 375 -2.17 0.98 4.86
C ILE A 375 -3.57 1.46 5.21
N ILE A 376 -3.89 2.69 4.84
CA ILE A 376 -5.19 3.33 5.06
C ILE A 376 -5.80 3.59 3.69
N PRO A 377 -6.83 2.85 3.28
CA PRO A 377 -7.54 3.12 2.04
C PRO A 377 -8.31 4.44 2.10
N GLY A 378 -8.46 5.12 0.97
CA GLY A 378 -9.24 6.35 0.85
C GLY A 378 -9.95 6.46 -0.49
N ASP A 379 -10.99 7.29 -0.50
CA ASP A 379 -11.68 7.72 -1.72
C ASP A 379 -10.76 8.63 -2.57
N ALA A 380 -11.10 8.82 -3.84
CA ALA A 380 -10.46 9.84 -4.66
C ALA A 380 -10.68 11.26 -4.08
N PRO A 381 -9.70 12.17 -4.27
CA PRO A 381 -9.75 13.52 -3.70
C PRO A 381 -10.68 14.46 -4.46
#